data_AF-A0A0A2ALK4-F1
#
_entry.id   AF-A0A0A2ALK4-F1
#
_cell.length_a   1.000
_cell.length_b   1.000
_cell.length_c   1.000
_cell.angle_alpha   90.00
_cell.angle_beta   90.00
_cell.angle_gamma   90.00
#
_symmetry.space_group_name_H-M   'P 1'
#
loop_
_entity.id
_entity.type
_entity.pdbx_description
1 polymer ?
#
loop_
_entity_poly.entity_id
_entity_poly.type
_entity_poly.pdbx_seq_one_letter_code
_entity_poly.pdbx_strand_id
1 'polypeptide(L)' 'MTYKIIRIDGKDDELTSQSFDKYSDAYDLLEELYGDLCCSDADYGDITYYDIVENN' A
#
# COMPACT_ATOMS: atom_id res chain seq x y z
N MET A 1 2.97 -7.43 17.51
CA MET A 1 1.98 -7.11 16.46
C MET A 1 2.78 -6.55 15.32
N THR A 2 2.70 -7.18 14.16
CA THR A 2 3.29 -6.65 12.93
C THR A 2 2.17 -6.24 12.01
N TYR A 3 2.46 -5.37 11.06
CA TYR A 3 1.51 -4.87 10.07
C TYR A 3 1.98 -5.28 8.70
N LYS A 4 1.02 -5.49 7.80
CA LYS A 4 1.28 -5.87 6.43
C LYS A 4 0.41 -5.06 5.49
N ILE A 5 0.98 -4.71 4.34
CA ILE A 5 0.22 -4.14 3.25
C ILE A 5 -0.37 -5.29 2.44
N ILE A 6 -1.63 -5.16 2.03
CA ILE A 6 -2.30 -6.09 1.12
C ILE A 6 -2.87 -5.32 -0.05
N ARG A 7 -2.97 -5.95 -1.22
CA ARG A 7 -3.73 -5.39 -2.34
C ARG A 7 -5.19 -5.78 -2.22
N ILE A 8 -6.08 -4.84 -2.54
CA ILE A 8 -7.53 -5.12 -2.52
C ILE A 8 -7.95 -6.13 -3.60
N ASP A 9 -7.16 -6.27 -4.67
CA ASP A 9 -7.39 -7.24 -5.74
C ASP A 9 -6.90 -8.65 -5.37
N GLY A 10 -6.37 -8.83 -4.17
CA GLY A 10 -5.91 -10.11 -3.63
C GLY A 10 -4.63 -10.65 -4.27
N LYS A 11 -3.94 -9.85 -5.10
CA LYS A 11 -2.63 -10.21 -5.64
C LYS A 11 -1.53 -9.83 -4.66
N ASP A 12 -0.32 -10.31 -4.96
CA ASP A 12 0.89 -10.00 -4.22
C ASP A 12 1.92 -9.29 -5.11
N ASP A 13 2.70 -8.39 -4.50
CA ASP A 13 3.81 -7.69 -5.12
C ASP A 13 4.89 -7.29 -4.10
N GLU A 14 5.79 -6.39 -4.49
CA GLU A 14 6.88 -5.91 -3.63
C GLU A 14 6.38 -5.21 -2.37
N LEU A 15 5.22 -4.55 -2.40
CA LEU A 15 4.62 -3.90 -1.24
C LEU A 15 4.00 -4.95 -0.31
N THR A 16 3.25 -5.92 -0.84
CA THR A 16 2.60 -6.96 -0.01
C THR A 16 3.58 -7.97 0.63
N SER A 17 4.82 -8.00 0.12
CA SER A 17 5.90 -8.81 0.66
C SER A 17 6.59 -8.19 1.88
N GLN A 18 6.35 -6.91 2.15
CA GLN A 18 6.94 -6.20 3.29
C GLN A 18 6.19 -6.48 4.59
N SER A 19 6.84 -6.21 5.72
CA SER A 19 6.25 -6.32 7.05
C SER A 19 6.79 -5.20 7.93
N PHE A 20 5.93 -4.62 8.73
CA PHE A 20 6.21 -3.41 9.49
C PHE A 20 5.95 -3.66 10.97
N ASP A 21 6.80 -3.11 11.84
CA ASP A 21 6.58 -3.20 13.28
C ASP A 21 5.53 -2.19 13.78
N LYS A 22 5.22 -1.18 12.97
CA LYS A 22 4.27 -0.11 13.27
C LYS A 22 3.34 0.17 12.09
N TYR A 23 2.10 0.50 12.41
CA TYR A 23 1.11 0.93 11.42
C TYR A 23 1.55 2.20 10.68
N SER A 24 2.15 3.16 11.40
CA SER A 24 2.63 4.42 10.81
C SER A 24 3.60 4.18 9.66
N ASP A 25 4.51 3.23 9.82
CA ASP A 25 5.56 2.96 8.84
C ASP A 25 4.95 2.39 7.54
N ALA A 26 3.88 1.58 7.65
CA ALA A 26 3.12 1.11 6.50
C ALA A 26 2.25 2.22 5.87
N TYR A 27 1.71 3.12 6.69
CA TYR A 27 0.89 4.25 6.23
C TYR A 27 1.72 5.28 5.45
N ASP A 28 2.89 5.67 5.97
CA ASP A 28 3.78 6.65 5.35
C ASP A 28 4.20 6.17 3.94
N LEU A 29 4.45 4.87 3.77
CA LEU A 29 4.78 4.28 2.47
C LEU A 29 3.63 4.38 1.46
N LEU A 30 2.38 4.14 1.89
CA LEU A 30 1.21 4.29 1.03
C LEU A 30 0.93 5.76 0.71
N GLU A 31 1.14 6.67 1.67
CA GLU A 31 1.02 8.12 1.44
C GLU A 31 2.00 8.61 0.38
N GLU A 32 3.25 8.16 0.42
CA GLU A 32 4.26 8.45 -0.62
C GLU A 32 3.82 7.92 -1.99
N LEU A 33 3.41 6.65 -2.06
CA LEU A 33 2.96 6.00 -3.29
C LEU A 33 1.78 6.75 -3.94
N TYR A 34 0.79 7.16 -3.14
CA TYR A 34 -0.38 7.87 -3.63
C TYR A 34 -0.11 9.36 -3.88
N GLY A 35 0.84 9.96 -3.16
CA GLY A 35 1.29 11.34 -3.37
C GLY A 35 1.93 11.53 -4.75
N ASP A 36 2.70 10.55 -5.21
CA ASP A 36 3.33 10.55 -6.54
C ASP A 36 2.32 10.42 -7.69
N LEU A 37 1.09 9.98 -7.42
CA LEU A 37 0.06 9.75 -8.42
C LEU A 37 -0.65 11.04 -8.90
N CYS A 38 -0.37 12.19 -8.29
CA CYS A 38 -1.17 13.42 -8.41
C CYS A 38 -0.89 14.25 -9.69
N CYS A 39 0.09 13.90 -10.51
CA CYS A 39 0.49 14.70 -11.67
C CYS A 39 -0.15 14.22 -13.00
N SER A 40 -1.39 14.67 -13.23
CA SER A 40 -2.13 14.88 -14.50
C SER A 40 -2.12 13.76 -15.57
N ASP A 41 -3.31 13.24 -15.90
CA ASP A 41 -3.62 12.22 -16.93
C ASP A 41 -3.37 10.75 -16.56
N ALA A 42 -3.17 10.43 -15.28
CA ALA A 42 -3.21 9.04 -14.85
C ALA A 42 -4.63 8.48 -15.02
N ASP A 43 -4.81 7.58 -15.99
CA ASP A 43 -6.01 6.77 -16.14
C ASP A 43 -6.25 6.04 -14.82
N TYR A 44 -7.21 6.56 -14.03
CA TYR A 44 -7.57 6.02 -12.71
C TYR A 44 -8.00 4.54 -12.76
N GLY A 45 -8.19 3.98 -13.96
CA GLY A 45 -8.51 2.58 -14.19
C GLY A 45 -7.39 1.59 -13.86
N ASP A 46 -6.12 2.03 -13.89
CA ASP A 46 -4.96 1.14 -13.66
C ASP A 46 -4.32 1.33 -12.27
N ILE A 47 -4.97 2.07 -11.37
CA ILE A 47 -4.46 2.31 -10.02
C ILE A 47 -4.57 1.03 -9.20
N THR A 48 -3.45 0.57 -8.66
CA THR A 48 -3.45 -0.49 -7.66
C THR A 48 -3.79 0.11 -6.30
N TYR A 49 -4.79 -0.47 -5.64
CA TYR A 49 -5.24 -0.06 -4.31
C TYR A 49 -4.77 -1.05 -3.26
N TYR A 50 -4.36 -0.50 -2.11
CA TYR A 50 -3.78 -1.25 -1.00
C TYR A 50 -4.51 -0.94 0.30
N ASP A 51 -4.40 -1.85 1.26
CA ASP A 51 -4.88 -1.71 2.63
C ASP A 51 -3.81 -2.20 3.62
N ILE A 52 -3.92 -1.83 4.90
CA ILE A 52 -2.99 -2.23 5.96
C ILE A 52 -3.73 -3.12 6.95
N VAL A 53 -3.22 -4.33 7.13
CA VAL A 53 -3.77 -5.31 8.08
C VAL A 53 -2.80 -5.58 9.23
N GLU A 54 -3.35 -5.79 10.42
CA GLU A 54 -2.58 -6.32 11.56
C GLU A 54 -2.36 -7.83 11.38
N ASN A 55 -1.13 -8.27 11.56
CA ASN A 55 -0.73 -9.67 11.54
C ASN A 55 -0.32 -10.09 12.97
N ASN A 56 -0.96 -11.14 13.47
CA ASN A 56 -0.79 -11.68 14.83
C ASN A 56 0.08 -12.93 14.83
#